data_AF-A0A534TVC4-F1
#
_entry.id   AF-A0A534TVC4-F1
#
_cell.length_a   1.000
_cell.length_b   1.000
_cell.length_c   1.000
_cell.angle_alpha   90.00
_cell.angle_beta   90.00
_cell.angle_gamma   90.00
#
_symmetry.space_group_name_H-M   'P 1'
#
loop_
_entity.id
_entity.type
_entity.pdbx_description
1 polymer ?
#
loop_
_entity_poly.entity_id
_entity_poly.type
_entity_poly.pdbx_seq_one_letter_code
_entity_poly.pdbx_strand_id
1 'polypeptide(L)' 'MGGDSLLASQVISRVIDVFRIEVPLRSLFEMPTVADMAAVVQRNVAKHAKPEAIERVLQR' A
#
# COMPACT_ATOMS: atom_id res chain seq x y z
N MET A 1 21.85 -10.38 8.29
CA MET A 1 21.19 -9.33 7.47
C MET A 1 20.59 -9.96 6.20
N GLY A 2 19.59 -10.84 6.33
CA GLY A 2 19.04 -11.57 5.18
C GLY A 2 17.61 -12.07 5.37
N GLY A 3 17.22 -12.42 6.60
CA GLY A 3 15.83 -12.80 6.93
C GLY A 3 14.85 -11.63 6.87
N ASP A 4 15.26 -10.46 7.35
CA ASP A 4 14.37 -9.27 7.43
C ASP A 4 13.99 -8.72 6.06
N SER A 5 14.87 -8.85 5.05
CA SER A 5 14.58 -8.42 3.68
C SER A 5 13.52 -9.28 3.00
N LEU A 6 13.47 -10.58 3.32
CA LEU A 6 12.44 -11.48 2.80
C LEU A 6 11.08 -11.18 3.44
N LEU A 7 11.05 -10.98 4.76
CA LEU A 7 9.83 -10.57 5.48
C LEU A 7 9.32 -9.23 4.98
N ALA A 8 10.21 -8.24 4.78
CA ALA A 8 9.83 -6.95 4.20
C ALA A 8 9.23 -7.11 2.79
N SER A 9 9.81 -7.97 1.95
CA SER A 9 9.29 -8.25 0.61
C SER A 9 7.92 -8.93 0.65
N GLN A 10 7.71 -9.88 1.57
CA GLN A 10 6.42 -10.53 1.80
C GLN A 10 5.35 -9.54 2.27
N VAL A 11 5.70 -8.62 3.18
CA VAL A 11 4.80 -7.56 3.65
C VAL A 11 4.40 -6.66 2.48
N ILE A 12 5.36 -6.19 1.66
CA ILE A 12 5.05 -5.37 0.47
C ILE A 12 4.14 -6.12 -0.49
N SER A 13 4.45 -7.37 -0.82
CA SER A 13 3.61 -8.18 -1.71
C SER A 13 2.17 -8.25 -1.21
N ARG A 14 1.98 -8.47 0.10
CA ARG A 14 0.64 -8.55 0.69
C ARG A 14 -0.11 -7.22 0.64
N VAL A 15 0.58 -6.11 0.85
CA VAL A 15 -0.01 -4.76 0.76
C VAL A 15 -0.49 -4.49 -0.67
N ILE A 16 0.32 -4.81 -1.67
CA ILE A 16 -0.04 -4.65 -3.09
C ILE A 16 -1.26 -5.51 -3.43
N ASP A 17 -1.26 -6.79 -3.03
CA ASP A 17 -2.36 -7.73 -3.36
C ASP A 17 -3.70 -7.29 -2.76
N VAL A 18 -3.70 -6.84 -1.50
CA VAL A 18 -4.91 -6.50 -0.73
C VAL A 18 -5.43 -5.11 -1.10
N PHE A 19 -4.54 -4.12 -1.15
CA PHE A 19 -4.93 -2.72 -1.27
C PHE A 19 -4.80 -2.17 -2.69
N ARG A 20 -4.16 -2.92 -3.60
CA ARG A 20 -3.91 -2.50 -4.99
C ARG A 20 -3.19 -1.16 -5.10
N ILE A 21 -2.27 -0.92 -4.16
CA ILE A 21 -1.40 0.24 -4.13
C ILE A 21 0.06 -0.21 -4.13
N GLU A 22 0.92 0.57 -4.76
CA GLU A 22 2.36 0.39 -4.65
C GLU A 22 2.91 1.18 -3.46
N VAL A 23 3.80 0.56 -2.69
CA VAL A 23 4.52 1.19 -1.58
C VAL A 23 6.01 0.90 -1.75
N PRO A 24 6.90 1.92 -1.78
CA PRO A 24 8.33 1.69 -1.91
C PRO A 24 8.87 0.85 -0.76
N LEU A 25 9.70 -0.17 -1.06
CA LEU A 25 10.32 -1.02 -0.04
C LEU A 25 11.11 -0.23 1.00
N ARG A 26 11.74 0.88 0.60
CA ARG A 26 12.46 1.78 1.51
C ARG A 26 11.58 2.32 2.62
N SER A 27 10.31 2.62 2.32
CA SER A 27 9.38 3.19 3.29
C SER A 27 9.13 2.26 4.49
N LEU A 28 9.21 0.94 4.30
CA LEU A 28 9.13 -0.02 5.42
C LEU A 28 10.26 0.15 6.43
N PHE A 29 11.46 0.50 5.97
CA PHE A 29 12.63 0.65 6.83
C PHE A 29 12.73 2.05 7.46
N GLU A 30 12.06 3.04 6.86
CA GLU A 30 11.99 4.42 7.37
C GLU A 30 10.90 4.59 8.44
N MET A 31 10.01 3.61 8.58
CA MET A 31 8.91 3.62 9.54
C MET A 31 9.29 2.82 10.78
N PRO A 32 9.42 3.46 11.95
CA PRO A 32 9.78 2.75 13.18
C PRO A 32 8.62 1.90 13.73
N THR A 33 7.38 2.10 13.24
CA THR A 33 6.19 1.41 13.73
C THR A 33 5.20 0.99 12.64
N VAL A 34 4.37 0.00 12.96
CA VAL A 34 3.23 -0.42 12.11
C VAL A 34 2.21 0.70 11.93
N ALA A 35 2.05 1.60 12.91
CA ALA A 35 1.12 2.73 12.83
C ALA A 35 1.53 3.72 11.73
N ASP A 36 2.83 4.02 11.63
CA ASP A 36 3.37 4.89 10.58
C ASP A 36 3.16 4.29 9.18
N MET A 37 3.35 2.97 9.06
CA MET A 37 3.05 2.23 7.84
C MET A 37 1.57 2.27 7.47
N ALA A 38 0.68 2.05 8.45
CA ALA A 38 -0.76 2.10 8.23
C ALA A 38 -1.20 3.48 7.71
N ALA A 39 -0.64 4.57 8.25
CA ALA A 39 -0.94 5.93 7.81
C ALA A 39 -0.51 6.19 6.35
N VAL A 40 0.58 5.58 5.87
CA VAL A 40 0.99 5.68 4.45
C VAL A 40 0.09 4.85 3.55
N VAL A 41 -0.22 3.61 3.94
CA VAL A 41 -1.16 2.75 3.20
C VAL A 41 -2.52 3.44 3.05
N GLN A 42 -3.09 3.96 4.14
CA GLN A 42 -4.37 4.67 4.12
C GLN A 42 -4.36 5.89 3.19
N ARG A 43 -3.29 6.70 3.22
CA ARG A 43 -3.14 7.85 2.31
C ARG A 43 -3.11 7.43 0.85
N ASN A 44 -2.42 6.34 0.52
CA ASN A 44 -2.32 5.85 -0.86
C ASN A 44 -3.63 5.21 -1.32
N VAL A 45 -4.30 4.42 -0.48
CA VAL A 45 -5.63 3.86 -0.78
C VAL A 45 -6.63 4.98 -1.07
N ALA A 46 -6.67 6.02 -0.24
CA ALA A 46 -7.58 7.16 -0.44
C ALA A 46 -7.33 7.90 -1.77
N LYS A 47 -6.08 7.98 -2.22
CA LYS A 47 -5.71 8.56 -3.52
C LYS A 47 -6.14 7.69 -4.71
N HIS A 48 -6.05 6.36 -4.57
CA HIS A 48 -6.46 5.42 -5.63
C HIS A 48 -7.98 5.16 -5.64
N ALA A 49 -8.70 5.56 -4.60
CA ALA A 49 -10.13 5.28 -4.45
C ALA A 49 -11.06 6.07 -5.40
N LYS A 50 -10.59 7.03 -6.22
CA LYS A 50 -11.43 7.79 -7.19
C LYS A 50 -10.58 8.20 -8.40
N PRO A 51 -11.01 8.04 -9.67
CA PRO A 51 -12.37 8.28 -10.20
C PRO A 51 -13.02 7.19 -11.08
N GLU A 52 -12.38 6.04 -11.33
CA GLU A 52 -12.91 5.02 -12.28
C GLU A 52 -14.25 4.40 -11.85
N ALA A 53 -14.51 4.36 -10.53
CA ALA A 53 -15.78 3.90 -9.98
C ALA A 53 -16.95 4.87 -10.23
N ILE A 54 -16.68 6.17 -10.43
CA ILE A 54 -17.71 7.18 -10.70
C ILE A 54 -18.10 7.12 -12.18
N GLU A 55 -17.14 6.96 -13.10
CA GLU A 55 -17.43 6.84 -14.54
C GLU A 55 -18.27 5.61 -14.88
N ARG A 56 -18.01 4.47 -14.25
CA ARG A 56 -18.80 3.25 -14.44
C ARG A 56 -20.25 3.34 -13.95
N VAL A 57 -20.53 4.22 -12.98
CA VAL A 57 -21.89 4.46 -12.47
C VAL A 57 -22.66 5.45 -13.36
N LEU A 58 -21.95 6.35 -14.05
CA LEU A 58 -22.54 7.37 -14.92
C LEU A 58 -22.73 6.92 -16.39
N GLN A 59 -22.13 5.80 -16.80
CA GLN A 59 -22.31 5.21 -18.14
C GLN A 59 -23.46 4.19 -18.22
N ARG A 60 -24.51 4.34 -17.39
CA ARG A 60 -25.77 3.58 -17.49
C ARG A 60 -26.95 4.51 -17.68
#